data_AF-A0A9C6TKE5-F1
#
_entry.id   AF-A0A9C6TKE5-F1
#
_cell.length_a   1.000
_cell.length_b   1.000
_cell.length_c   1.000
_cell.angle_alpha   90.00
_cell.angle_beta   90.00
_cell.angle_gamma   90.00
#
_symmetry.space_group_name_H-M   'P 1'
#
loop_
_entity.id
_entity.type
_entity.pdbx_description
1 polymer ?
#
loop_
_entity_poly.entity_id
_entity_poly.type
_entity_poly.pdbx_seq_one_letter_code
_entity_poly.pdbx_strand_id
1 'polypeptide(L)'
;WLPFPPGSQKITEIIKKRYDKPYKKFGDVPLPTKKLWFKEWKSHFLIDDDDDEFFWRAFKYRTSKRFSQMMSDIREGVDTTHEWLIPAYKKVLERYWKTDEKWKNIRKKARENRASLLGGSVHCG
;
A
#
# COMPACT_ATOMS: atom_id res chain seq x y z
N TRP A 1 -3.68 9.27 -17.66
CA TRP A 1 -4.27 9.81 -16.42
C TRP A 1 -5.68 9.23 -16.33
N LEU A 2 -6.06 8.53 -15.24
CA LEU A 2 -7.46 8.12 -15.05
C LEU A 2 -8.18 9.32 -14.40
N PRO A 3 -9.32 9.80 -14.93
CA PRO A 3 -9.91 11.10 -14.60
C PRO A 3 -10.56 11.19 -13.21
N PHE A 4 -10.24 10.30 -12.25
CA PHE A 4 -10.96 10.19 -10.99
C PHE A 4 -10.05 10.25 -9.75
N PRO A 5 -10.22 11.29 -8.90
CA PRO A 5 -9.55 11.42 -7.60
C PRO A 5 -9.82 10.31 -6.55
N PRO A 6 -10.96 9.57 -6.49
CA PRO A 6 -11.21 8.67 -5.36
C PRO A 6 -10.57 7.27 -5.49
N GLY A 7 -9.80 6.98 -6.54
CA GLY A 7 -9.18 5.65 -6.69
C GLY A 7 -8.35 5.22 -5.47
N SER A 8 -7.62 6.15 -4.85
CA SER A 8 -6.81 5.90 -3.65
C SER A 8 -7.64 5.81 -2.37
N GLN A 9 -8.75 6.55 -2.27
CA GLN A 9 -9.67 6.46 -1.14
C GLN A 9 -10.37 5.10 -1.13
N LYS A 10 -10.88 4.64 -2.28
CA LYS A 10 -11.47 3.31 -2.41
C LYS A 10 -10.50 2.18 -2.09
N ILE A 11 -9.24 2.29 -2.51
CA ILE A 11 -8.19 1.36 -2.08
C ILE A 11 -8.05 1.33 -0.55
N THR A 12 -8.11 2.49 0.11
CA THR A 12 -8.03 2.58 1.57
C THR A 12 -9.20 1.85 2.22
N GLU A 13 -10.43 2.13 1.77
CA GLU A 13 -11.64 1.50 2.27
C GLU A 13 -11.58 -0.03 2.12
N ILE A 14 -11.19 -0.52 0.94
CA ILE A 14 -11.06 -1.95 0.65
C ILE A 14 -10.01 -2.60 1.57
N ILE A 15 -8.84 -1.97 1.75
CA ILE A 15 -7.80 -2.46 2.65
C ILE A 15 -8.35 -2.52 4.07
N LYS A 16 -8.88 -1.41 4.60
CA LYS A 16 -9.42 -1.34 5.97
C LYS A 16 -10.48 -2.41 6.24
N LYS A 17 -11.38 -2.63 5.27
CA LYS A 17 -12.48 -3.60 5.34
C LYS A 17 -12.01 -5.06 5.28
N ARG A 18 -10.95 -5.36 4.52
CA ARG A 18 -10.53 -6.73 4.20
C ARG A 18 -9.15 -7.12 4.75
N TYR A 19 -8.60 -6.34 5.67
CA TYR A 19 -7.28 -6.61 6.25
C TYR A 19 -7.36 -7.76 7.26
N ASP A 20 -7.15 -8.97 6.76
CA ASP A 20 -7.37 -10.22 7.50
C ASP A 20 -6.11 -10.79 8.18
N LYS A 21 -4.92 -10.29 7.84
CA LYS A 21 -3.64 -10.75 8.39
C LYS A 21 -2.64 -9.60 8.50
N PRO A 22 -1.61 -9.71 9.37
CA PRO A 22 -0.58 -8.68 9.54
C PRO A 22 0.43 -8.66 8.37
N TYR A 23 -0.03 -8.41 7.15
CA TYR A 23 0.83 -8.25 5.98
C TYR A 23 1.77 -7.06 6.15
N LYS A 24 3.08 -7.27 6.00
CA LYS A 24 4.09 -6.22 6.26
C LYS A 24 4.22 -5.28 5.06
N LYS A 25 3.95 -5.80 3.86
CA LYS A 25 3.92 -5.07 2.58
C LYS A 25 2.84 -5.65 1.67
N PHE A 26 2.37 -4.87 0.71
CA PHE A 26 1.42 -5.35 -0.30
C PHE A 26 1.90 -6.61 -1.04
N GLY A 27 3.22 -6.75 -1.21
CA GLY A 27 3.85 -7.95 -1.76
C GLY A 27 3.45 -9.24 -1.03
N ASP A 28 3.25 -9.19 0.29
CA ASP A 28 2.93 -10.35 1.14
C ASP A 28 1.47 -10.80 1.02
N VAL A 29 0.59 -9.95 0.47
CA VAL A 29 -0.83 -10.28 0.28
C VAL A 29 -0.95 -11.37 -0.79
N PRO A 30 -1.62 -12.50 -0.52
CA PRO A 30 -1.80 -13.57 -1.51
C PRO A 30 -2.48 -13.09 -2.79
N LEU A 31 -2.12 -13.68 -3.93
CA LEU A 31 -2.72 -13.32 -5.22
C LEU A 31 -4.27 -13.42 -5.23
N PRO A 32 -4.91 -14.46 -4.64
CA PRO A 32 -6.37 -14.52 -4.57
C PRO A 32 -6.98 -13.31 -3.84
N THR A 33 -6.39 -12.92 -2.71
CA THR A 33 -6.80 -11.73 -1.95
C THR A 33 -6.61 -10.44 -2.76
N LYS A 34 -5.49 -10.30 -3.47
CA LYS A 34 -5.26 -9.16 -4.38
C LYS A 34 -6.29 -9.11 -5.51
N LYS A 35 -6.65 -10.25 -6.11
CA LYS A 35 -7.68 -10.32 -7.16
C LYS A 35 -9.06 -9.94 -6.63
N LEU A 36 -9.39 -10.33 -5.40
CA LEU A 36 -10.64 -9.93 -4.75
C LEU A 36 -10.71 -8.41 -4.53
N TRP A 37 -9.65 -7.83 -3.99
CA TRP A 37 -9.55 -6.37 -3.79
C TRP A 37 -9.62 -5.62 -5.12
N PHE A 38 -8.98 -6.18 -6.16
CA PHE A 38 -9.03 -5.61 -7.50
C PHE A 38 -10.43 -5.65 -8.09
N LYS A 39 -11.18 -6.76 -7.96
CA LYS A 39 -12.56 -6.86 -8.44
C LYS A 39 -13.46 -5.80 -7.80
N GLU A 40 -13.36 -5.61 -6.48
CA GLU A 40 -14.11 -4.57 -5.77
C GLU A 40 -13.69 -3.17 -6.21
N TRP A 41 -12.38 -2.92 -6.35
CA TRP A 41 -11.89 -1.64 -6.85
C TRP A 41 -12.35 -1.36 -8.29
N LYS A 42 -12.25 -2.34 -9.19
CA LYS A 42 -12.65 -2.25 -10.61
C LYS A 42 -14.15 -1.99 -10.74
N SER A 43 -14.99 -2.56 -9.88
CA SER A 43 -16.45 -2.35 -9.92
C SER A 43 -16.89 -0.89 -9.69
N HIS A 44 -16.00 -0.02 -9.24
CA HIS A 44 -16.27 1.43 -9.13
C HIS A 44 -16.05 2.20 -10.43
N PHE A 45 -15.64 1.54 -11.51
CA PHE A 45 -15.41 2.14 -12.81
C PHE A 45 -16.38 1.55 -13.84
N LEU A 46 -16.99 2.41 -14.67
CA LEU A 46 -17.83 2.00 -15.80
C LEU A 46 -16.95 1.80 -17.03
N ILE A 47 -16.37 0.60 -17.19
CA ILE A 47 -15.36 0.32 -18.21
C ILE A 47 -15.57 -1.08 -18.79
N ASP A 48 -15.32 -1.22 -20.10
CA ASP A 48 -15.34 -2.49 -20.82
C ASP A 48 -14.23 -3.44 -20.35
N ASP A 49 -14.45 -4.74 -20.49
CA ASP A 49 -13.55 -5.76 -19.94
C ASP A 49 -12.17 -5.83 -20.63
N ASP A 50 -12.02 -5.21 -21.81
CA ASP A 50 -10.81 -5.25 -22.63
C ASP A 50 -9.60 -4.52 -22.02
N ASP A 51 -9.80 -3.70 -20.98
CA ASP A 51 -8.73 -2.96 -20.29
C ASP A 51 -8.23 -3.64 -18.99
N ASP A 52 -8.59 -4.91 -18.71
CA ASP A 52 -8.32 -5.54 -17.40
C ASP A 52 -6.83 -5.54 -17.00
N GLU A 53 -5.92 -5.75 -17.96
CA GLU A 53 -4.48 -5.71 -17.68
C GLU A 53 -4.01 -4.32 -17.25
N PHE A 54 -4.49 -3.27 -17.94
CA PHE A 54 -4.17 -1.89 -17.61
C PHE A 54 -4.67 -1.54 -16.20
N PHE A 55 -5.92 -1.90 -15.88
CA PHE A 55 -6.50 -1.70 -14.56
C PHE A 55 -5.78 -2.50 -13.49
N TRP A 56 -5.38 -3.73 -13.77
CA TRP A 56 -4.61 -4.55 -12.83
C TRP A 56 -3.24 -3.94 -12.53
N ARG A 57 -2.53 -3.42 -13.55
CA ARG A 57 -1.26 -2.72 -13.37
C ARG A 57 -1.44 -1.44 -12.55
N ALA A 58 -2.44 -0.63 -12.87
CA ALA A 58 -2.77 0.59 -12.15
C ALA A 58 -3.14 0.30 -10.68
N PHE A 59 -3.97 -0.72 -10.46
CA PHE A 59 -4.36 -1.18 -9.13
C PHE A 59 -3.15 -1.61 -8.30
N LYS A 60 -2.28 -2.48 -8.83
CA LYS A 60 -1.08 -2.93 -8.11
C LYS A 60 -0.19 -1.76 -7.70
N TYR A 61 0.05 -0.83 -8.63
CA TYR A 61 0.89 0.34 -8.37
C TYR A 61 0.30 1.22 -7.27
N ARG A 62 -0.97 1.64 -7.43
CA ARG A 62 -1.66 2.52 -6.48
C ARG A 62 -1.81 1.86 -5.11
N THR A 63 -2.18 0.58 -5.08
CA THR A 63 -2.37 -0.18 -3.84
C THR A 63 -1.04 -0.36 -3.11
N SER A 64 0.05 -0.69 -3.81
CA SER A 64 1.37 -0.81 -3.17
C SER A 64 1.82 0.50 -2.55
N LYS A 65 1.63 1.63 -3.24
CA LYS A 65 1.97 2.97 -2.72
C LYS A 65 1.10 3.30 -1.51
N ARG A 66 -0.23 3.14 -1.61
CA ARG A 66 -1.17 3.46 -0.53
C ARG A 66 -0.96 2.59 0.70
N PHE A 67 -0.77 1.29 0.52
CA PHE A 67 -0.47 0.34 1.59
C PHE A 67 0.81 0.72 2.32
N SER A 68 1.87 1.09 1.59
CA SER A 68 3.13 1.51 2.20
C SER A 68 2.96 2.79 3.01
N GLN A 69 2.16 3.74 2.53
CA GLN A 69 1.82 4.96 3.26
C GLN A 69 1.07 4.64 4.55
N MET A 70 0.00 3.83 4.48
CA MET A 70 -0.77 3.44 5.66
C MET A 70 0.09 2.76 6.73
N MET A 71 1.00 1.86 6.32
CA MET A 71 1.96 1.25 7.24
C MET A 71 2.99 2.24 7.80
N SER A 72 3.29 3.32 7.07
CA SER A 72 4.09 4.44 7.59
C SER A 72 3.34 5.22 8.65
N ASP A 73 2.09 5.58 8.36
CA ASP A 73 1.23 6.38 9.22
C ASP A 73 0.98 5.67 10.56
N ILE A 74 0.71 4.36 10.53
CA ILE A 74 0.58 3.52 11.74
C ILE A 74 1.86 3.57 12.59
N ARG A 75 3.02 3.43 11.94
CA ARG A 75 4.31 3.34 12.63
C ARG A 75 4.77 4.69 13.18
N GLU A 76 4.43 5.78 12.51
CA GLU A 76 4.77 7.15 12.89
C GLU A 76 3.71 7.76 13.82
N GLY A 77 2.64 7.02 14.13
CA GLY A 77 1.57 7.47 15.01
C GLY A 77 0.69 8.56 14.41
N VAL A 78 0.71 8.73 13.08
CA VAL A 78 -0.11 9.71 12.34
C VAL A 78 -1.55 9.22 12.22
N ASP A 79 -1.75 7.94 11.93
CA ASP A 79 -3.07 7.29 12.01
C ASP A 79 -3.32 6.92 13.47
N THR A 80 -3.89 7.83 14.27
CA THR A 80 -4.00 7.65 15.72
C THR A 80 -5.12 6.70 16.12
N THR A 81 -6.20 6.62 15.34
CA THR A 81 -7.39 5.84 15.72
C THR A 81 -7.14 4.34 15.54
N HIS A 82 -6.40 3.92 14.52
CA HIS A 82 -6.10 2.51 14.21
C HIS A 82 -7.34 1.58 14.24
N GLU A 83 -8.57 2.11 14.19
CA GLU A 83 -9.79 1.35 14.49
C GLU A 83 -10.00 0.15 13.57
N TRP A 84 -9.48 0.26 12.35
CA TRP A 84 -9.52 -0.78 11.34
C TRP A 84 -8.47 -1.89 11.55
N LEU A 85 -7.43 -1.63 12.34
CA LEU A 85 -6.33 -2.56 12.56
C LEU A 85 -6.53 -3.30 13.87
N ILE A 86 -6.78 -4.61 13.78
CA ILE A 86 -6.92 -5.49 14.95
C ILE A 86 -5.68 -5.35 15.85
N PRO A 87 -5.83 -5.09 17.17
CA PRO A 87 -4.70 -4.85 18.07
C PRO A 87 -3.63 -5.95 18.07
N ALA A 88 -4.04 -7.21 17.91
CA ALA A 88 -3.12 -8.33 17.79
C ALA A 88 -2.22 -8.22 16.54
N TYR A 89 -2.77 -7.79 15.40
CA TYR A 89 -2.00 -7.58 14.17
C TYR A 89 -1.05 -6.40 14.31
N LYS A 90 -1.48 -5.33 14.97
CA LYS A 90 -0.61 -4.19 15.29
C LYS A 90 0.63 -4.62 16.07
N LYS A 91 0.46 -5.41 17.14
CA LYS A 91 1.59 -5.95 17.93
C LYS A 91 2.58 -6.77 17.09
N VAL A 92 2.08 -7.55 16.13
CA VAL A 92 2.94 -8.34 15.21
C VAL A 92 3.74 -7.41 14.30
N LEU A 93 3.11 -6.39 13.73
CA LEU A 93 3.76 -5.40 12.87
C LEU A 93 4.81 -4.58 13.64
N GLU A 94 4.48 -4.12 14.84
CA GLU A 94 5.40 -3.40 15.73
C GLU A 94 6.63 -4.23 16.09
N ARG A 95 6.43 -5.52 16.44
CA ARG A 95 7.53 -6.44 16.68
C ARG A 95 8.43 -6.55 15.46
N TYR A 96 7.85 -6.76 14.27
CA TYR A 96 8.61 -6.83 13.03
C TYR A 96 9.44 -5.56 12.79
N TRP A 97 8.85 -4.37 12.92
CA TRP A 97 9.59 -3.11 12.74
C TRP A 97 10.70 -2.92 13.78
N LYS A 98 10.53 -3.47 15.00
CA LYS A 98 11.52 -3.38 16.07
C LYS A 98 12.66 -4.39 15.94
N THR A 99 12.40 -5.59 15.40
CA THR A 99 13.37 -6.71 15.46
C THR A 99 13.95 -7.10 14.11
N ASP A 100 13.32 -6.78 12.99
CA ASP A 100 13.79 -7.22 11.68
C ASP A 100 14.90 -6.31 11.13
N GLU A 101 16.15 -6.78 11.22
CA GLU A 101 17.33 -6.02 10.78
C GLU A 101 17.34 -5.76 9.27
N LYS A 102 16.84 -6.70 8.47
CA LYS A 102 16.74 -6.51 7.02
C LYS A 102 15.83 -5.34 6.69
N TRP A 103 14.67 -5.25 7.35
CA TRP A 103 13.75 -4.13 7.19
C TRP A 103 14.36 -2.82 7.68
N LYS A 104 15.04 -2.81 8.83
CA LYS A 104 15.72 -1.60 9.33
C LYS A 104 16.77 -1.07 8.35
N ASN A 105 17.58 -1.97 7.78
CA ASN A 105 18.59 -1.61 6.79
C ASN A 105 17.97 -1.04 5.51
N ILE A 106 16.89 -1.65 5.00
CA ILE A 106 16.13 -1.13 3.85
C ILE A 106 15.59 0.28 4.18
N ARG A 107 15.01 0.47 5.37
CA ARG A 107 14.46 1.76 5.79
C ARG A 107 15.55 2.84 5.91
N LYS A 108 16.69 2.50 6.50
CA LYS A 108 17.85 3.40 6.64
C LYS A 108 18.32 3.88 5.26
N LYS A 109 18.59 2.94 4.35
CA LYS A 109 19.01 3.24 2.97
C LYS A 109 17.97 4.09 2.23
N ALA A 110 16.68 3.78 2.36
CA ALA A 110 15.61 4.58 1.75
C ALA A 110 15.48 5.99 2.33
N ARG A 111 15.90 6.23 3.58
CA ARG A 111 15.94 7.57 4.18
C ARG A 111 17.17 8.34 3.69
N GLU A 112 18.33 7.69 3.63
CA GLU A 112 19.57 8.24 3.09
C GLU A 112 19.39 8.66 1.62
N ASN A 113 18.80 7.78 0.80
CA ASN A 113 18.50 8.07 -0.62
C ASN A 113 17.54 9.25 -0.83
N ARG A 114 16.68 9.57 0.16
CA ARG A 114 15.79 10.74 0.10
C ARG A 114 16.49 12.01 0.57
N ALA A 115 17.45 11.89 1.48
CA ALA A 115 18.22 13.01 2.01
C ALA A 115 19.39 13.40 1.09
N SER A 116 19.86 12.48 0.25
CA SER A 116 20.87 12.79 -0.76
C SER A 116 20.26 13.64 -1.88
N LEU A 117 20.92 14.75 -2.22
CA LEU A 117 20.55 15.67 -3.32
C LEU A 117 20.57 15.01 -4.72
N LEU A 118 20.92 13.73 -4.81
CA LEU A 118 20.99 12.94 -6.05
C LEU A 118 19.67 12.24 -6.41
N GLY A 119 18.62 12.39 -5.59
CA GLY A 119 17.35 11.64 -5.70
C GLY A 119 16.28 12.22 -6.63
N GLY A 120 16.58 13.26 -7.41
CA GLY A 120 15.65 13.90 -8.34
C GLY A 120 16.15 13.83 -9.78
N SER A 121 16.15 12.66 -10.40
CA SER A 121 16.32 12.58 -11.85
C SER A 121 15.07 13.15 -12.51
N VAL A 122 15.23 14.34 -13.11
CA VAL A 122 14.31 14.90 -14.10
C VAL A 122 14.46 14.06 -15.37
N HIS A 123 13.55 13.13 -15.60
CA HIS A 123 13.39 12.50 -16.90
C HIS A 123 11.93 12.67 -17.34
N CYS A 124 11.68 13.78 -18.04
CA CYS A 124 10.73 13.82 -19.14
C CYS A 124 11.54 13.50 -20.40
N GLY A 125 11.31 12.32 -20.96
CA GLY A 125 11.62 11.97 -22.35
C GLY A 125 10.32 11.54 -23.00
#